data_AF-A0AAD3TSZ9-F1
#
_entry.id   AF-A0AAD3TSZ9-F1
#
_cell.length_a   1.000
_cell.length_b   1.000
_cell.length_c   1.000
_cell.angle_alpha   90.00
_cell.angle_beta   90.00
_cell.angle_gamma   90.00
#
_symmetry.space_group_name_H-M   'P 1'
#
loop_
_entity.id
_entity.type
_entity.pdbx_description
1 polymer ?
#
loop_
_entity_poly.entity_id
_entity_poly.type
_entity_poly.pdbx_seq_one_letter_code
_entity_poly.pdbx_strand_id
1 'polypeptide(L)'
;MLKTFAKQPVAQHSNVSYGLVSLGPGSAAEFKARNAFPSPSEAEPDRTAPPPVQAFDIAAVNLVLHHVDDIAPFMEGIKGVLKPGGVLVVTEFTVAEDGTDVVAKNRARKAEKDRNAAAEAAGTVNAPGHLHETFSLESIQKLLTRFGFTDVGAARGPILPVFGPDMDPVPGMYAYGLAP
;
A
#
# COMPACT_ATOMS: atom_id res chain seq x y z
N MET A 1 -26.08 1.75 3.91
CA MET A 1 -25.65 2.64 2.81
C MET A 1 -24.35 2.20 2.12
N LEU A 2 -23.47 1.38 2.70
CA LEU A 2 -22.20 0.96 2.07
C LEU A 2 -22.30 -0.20 1.04
N LYS A 3 -23.45 -0.88 0.93
CA LYS A 3 -23.65 -2.00 -0.02
C LYS A 3 -23.85 -1.57 -1.48
N THR A 4 -23.99 -0.27 -1.75
CA THR A 4 -24.31 0.25 -3.09
C THR A 4 -23.08 0.75 -3.86
N PHE A 5 -21.97 1.04 -3.17
CA PHE A 5 -20.72 1.46 -3.83
C PHE A 5 -20.05 0.35 -4.66
N ALA A 6 -20.35 -0.92 -4.37
CA ALA A 6 -19.67 -2.06 -4.96
C ALA A 6 -20.16 -2.48 -6.37
N LYS A 7 -21.16 -1.80 -6.96
CA LYS A 7 -21.77 -2.26 -8.23
C LYS A 7 -21.42 -1.46 -9.48
N GLN A 8 -20.83 -0.28 -9.36
CA GLN A 8 -20.39 0.52 -10.52
C GLN A 8 -18.88 0.71 -10.46
N PRO A 9 -18.13 0.38 -11.54
CA PRO A 9 -16.72 0.73 -11.66
C PRO A 9 -16.53 2.21 -11.32
N VAL A 10 -15.46 2.54 -10.59
CA VAL A 10 -15.12 3.92 -10.18
C VAL A 10 -15.22 4.91 -11.35
N ALA A 11 -14.87 4.45 -12.55
CA ALA A 11 -14.95 5.19 -13.81
C ALA A 11 -16.34 5.67 -14.24
N GLN A 12 -17.42 5.13 -13.67
CA GLN A 12 -18.80 5.47 -14.04
C GLN A 12 -19.44 6.50 -13.10
N HIS A 13 -18.72 6.94 -12.06
CA HIS A 13 -19.22 7.95 -11.12
C HIS A 13 -18.84 9.35 -11.62
N SER A 14 -19.83 10.16 -11.99
CA SER A 14 -19.62 11.50 -12.57
C SER A 14 -18.97 12.50 -11.61
N ASN A 15 -18.94 12.19 -10.31
CA ASN A 15 -18.32 12.97 -9.25
C ASN A 15 -16.97 12.40 -8.80
N VAL A 16 -16.41 11.41 -9.50
CA VAL A 16 -15.12 10.79 -9.17
C VAL A 16 -14.17 10.93 -10.35
N SER A 17 -13.06 11.62 -10.12
CA SER A 17 -11.92 11.59 -11.04
C SER A 17 -10.89 10.60 -10.51
N TYR A 18 -10.38 9.73 -11.38
CA TYR A 18 -9.35 8.75 -11.02
C TYR A 18 -8.22 8.79 -12.06
N GLY A 19 -7.03 8.37 -11.62
CA GLY A 19 -5.87 8.17 -12.49
C GLY A 19 -5.03 7.05 -11.90
N LEU A 20 -4.56 6.15 -12.76
CA LEU A 20 -3.58 5.15 -12.41
C LEU A 20 -2.21 5.69 -12.81
N VAL A 21 -1.31 5.85 -11.84
CA VAL A 21 0.02 6.45 -12.00
C VAL A 21 1.04 5.71 -11.16
N SER A 22 2.28 5.63 -11.62
CA SER A 22 3.41 5.16 -10.81
C SER A 22 4.00 6.31 -10.00
N LEU A 23 4.34 6.06 -8.73
CA LEU A 23 5.01 7.03 -7.86
C LEU A 23 6.51 6.74 -7.76
N GLY A 24 7.31 7.80 -7.64
CA GLY A 24 8.75 7.76 -7.46
C GLY A 24 9.29 9.09 -6.90
N PRO A 25 10.62 9.24 -6.76
CA PRO A 25 11.24 10.41 -6.11
C PRO A 25 10.86 11.77 -6.73
N GLY A 26 10.56 11.79 -8.04
CA GLY A 26 10.16 13.00 -8.77
C GLY A 26 8.66 13.29 -8.74
N SER A 27 7.83 12.36 -8.26
CA SER A 27 6.38 12.43 -8.47
C SER A 27 5.72 13.64 -7.83
N ALA A 28 6.21 14.12 -6.69
CA ALA A 28 5.71 15.35 -6.08
C ALA A 28 5.88 16.56 -7.01
N ALA A 29 7.08 16.71 -7.58
CA ALA A 29 7.39 17.80 -8.51
C ALA A 29 6.61 17.66 -9.83
N GLU A 30 6.55 16.44 -10.38
CA GLU A 30 5.81 16.13 -11.60
C GLU A 30 4.31 16.37 -11.44
N PHE A 31 3.74 15.99 -10.29
CA PHE A 31 2.33 16.19 -9.97
C PHE A 31 2.00 17.68 -9.92
N LYS A 32 2.85 18.45 -9.22
CA LYS A 32 2.71 19.91 -9.12
C LYS A 32 2.88 20.60 -10.47
N ALA A 33 3.77 20.10 -11.32
CA ALA A 33 3.97 20.58 -12.69
C ALA A 33 2.83 20.16 -13.65
N ARG A 34 1.92 19.28 -13.20
CA ARG A 34 0.87 18.66 -14.01
C ARG A 34 1.42 17.88 -15.21
N ASN A 35 2.61 17.32 -15.06
CA ASN A 35 3.19 16.46 -16.06
C ASN A 35 2.34 15.20 -16.20
N ALA A 36 2.29 14.66 -17.42
CA ALA A 36 1.57 13.42 -17.66
C ALA A 36 2.35 12.26 -17.01
N PHE A 37 1.65 11.46 -16.22
CA PHE A 37 2.24 10.27 -15.60
C PHE A 37 2.13 9.07 -16.55
N PRO A 38 3.14 8.18 -16.55
CA PRO A 38 3.08 6.97 -17.34
C PRO A 38 2.00 6.03 -16.83
N SER A 39 1.49 5.19 -17.73
CA SER A 39 0.59 4.12 -17.35
C SER A 39 1.28 3.11 -16.44
N PRO A 40 0.63 2.65 -15.36
CA PRO A 40 1.12 1.50 -14.60
C PRO A 40 0.66 0.18 -15.23
N SER A 41 -0.05 0.21 -16.37
CA SER A 41 -0.51 -0.97 -17.08
C SER A 41 0.41 -1.28 -18.25
N GLU A 42 0.96 -2.49 -18.27
CA GLU A 42 1.72 -3.03 -19.41
C GLU A 42 0.88 -3.13 -20.69
N ALA A 43 -0.45 -3.24 -20.57
CA ALA A 43 -1.35 -3.31 -21.71
C ALA A 43 -1.51 -1.96 -22.44
N GLU A 44 -1.13 -0.85 -21.79
CA GLU A 44 -1.24 0.50 -22.33
C GLU A 44 0.03 1.31 -22.05
N PRO A 45 1.20 0.89 -22.57
CA PRO A 45 2.49 1.46 -22.18
C PRO A 45 2.63 2.94 -22.59
N ASP A 46 1.94 3.36 -23.64
CA ASP A 46 2.01 4.73 -24.17
C ASP A 46 0.96 5.68 -23.55
N ARG A 47 0.05 5.16 -22.72
CA ARG A 47 -0.96 6.01 -22.09
C ARG A 47 -0.28 6.93 -21.09
N THR A 48 -0.43 8.24 -21.32
CA THR A 48 -0.05 9.26 -20.35
C THR A 48 -1.26 10.10 -20.02
N ALA A 49 -1.41 10.48 -18.74
CA ALA A 49 -2.48 11.36 -18.31
C ALA A 49 -1.95 12.37 -17.31
N PRO A 50 -2.27 13.67 -17.45
CA PRO A 50 -1.96 14.63 -16.41
C PRO A 50 -2.76 14.29 -15.15
N PRO A 51 -2.27 14.67 -13.96
CA PRO A 51 -3.04 14.50 -12.74
C PRO A 51 -4.39 15.23 -12.84
N PRO A 52 -5.49 14.59 -12.41
CA PRO A 52 -6.84 15.12 -12.60
C PRO A 52 -7.13 16.32 -11.69
N VAL A 53 -6.35 16.49 -10.62
CA VAL A 53 -6.51 17.54 -9.61
C VAL A 53 -5.13 18.11 -9.22
N GLN A 54 -5.12 19.26 -8.53
CA GLN A 54 -3.88 19.88 -8.05
C GLN A 54 -3.36 19.27 -6.75
N ALA A 55 -4.24 18.64 -5.96
CA ALA A 55 -3.91 17.91 -4.74
C ALA A 55 -5.14 17.09 -4.28
N PHE A 56 -4.91 16.04 -3.51
CA PHE A 56 -5.93 15.18 -2.93
C PHE A 56 -6.19 15.52 -1.47
N ASP A 57 -7.44 15.33 -1.04
CA ASP A 57 -7.83 15.42 0.37
C ASP A 57 -7.46 14.16 1.15
N ILE A 58 -7.43 13.00 0.46
CA ILE A 58 -7.14 11.70 1.06
C ILE A 58 -6.24 10.89 0.10
N ALA A 59 -5.22 10.24 0.66
CA ALA A 59 -4.43 9.20 0.01
C ALA A 59 -4.61 7.91 0.79
N ALA A 60 -4.83 6.79 0.09
CA ALA A 60 -5.00 5.48 0.71
C ALA A 60 -3.92 4.52 0.20
N VAL A 61 -3.24 3.86 1.12
CA VAL A 61 -2.22 2.83 0.85
C VAL A 61 -2.71 1.53 1.45
N ASN A 62 -3.08 0.58 0.61
CA ASN A 62 -3.72 -0.66 1.06
C ASN A 62 -2.89 -1.89 0.71
N LEU A 63 -2.28 -2.51 1.73
CA LEU A 63 -1.45 -3.71 1.62
C LEU A 63 -0.30 -3.55 0.61
N VAL A 64 0.34 -2.38 0.62
CA VAL A 64 1.41 -2.02 -0.33
C VAL A 64 2.73 -1.71 0.37
N LEU A 65 2.72 -1.12 1.57
CA LEU A 65 3.96 -0.63 2.20
C LEU A 65 5.00 -1.74 2.40
N HIS A 66 4.56 -2.96 2.69
CA HIS A 66 5.48 -4.09 2.83
C HIS A 66 6.20 -4.52 1.53
N HIS A 67 5.79 -3.98 0.37
CA HIS A 67 6.42 -4.16 -0.94
C HIS A 67 7.23 -2.94 -1.41
N VAL A 68 7.26 -1.85 -0.66
CA VAL A 68 7.92 -0.60 -1.08
C VAL A 68 9.39 -0.59 -0.65
N ASP A 69 10.30 -0.94 -1.56
CA ASP A 69 11.74 -1.04 -1.29
C ASP A 69 12.36 0.22 -0.63
N ASP A 70 11.99 1.41 -1.12
CA ASP A 70 12.44 2.68 -0.57
C ASP A 70 11.25 3.51 -0.08
N ILE A 71 11.02 3.43 1.24
CA ILE A 71 9.91 4.10 1.91
C ILE A 71 10.05 5.63 1.85
N ALA A 72 11.28 6.17 1.86
CA ALA A 72 11.48 7.61 1.91
C ALA A 72 10.89 8.36 0.69
N PRO A 73 11.29 8.08 -0.56
CA PRO A 73 10.71 8.72 -1.73
C PRO A 73 9.23 8.41 -1.90
N PHE A 74 8.77 7.23 -1.46
CA PHE A 74 7.35 6.90 -1.47
C PHE A 74 6.54 7.84 -0.56
N MET A 75 7.01 8.05 0.68
CA MET A 75 6.35 8.94 1.63
C MET A 75 6.44 10.41 1.21
N GLU A 76 7.55 10.85 0.62
CA GLU A 76 7.65 12.19 0.01
C GLU A 76 6.67 12.37 -1.15
N GLY A 77 6.52 11.34 -2.00
CA GLY A 77 5.53 11.31 -3.08
C GLY A 77 4.10 11.47 -2.56
N ILE A 78 3.72 10.74 -1.50
CA ILE A 78 2.40 10.86 -0.88
C ILE A 78 2.16 12.27 -0.34
N LYS A 79 3.11 12.84 0.41
CA LYS A 79 2.98 14.21 0.91
C LYS A 79 2.82 15.21 -0.23
N GLY A 80 3.57 15.03 -1.31
CA GLY A 80 3.54 15.91 -2.47
C GLY A 80 2.21 15.95 -3.21
N VAL A 81 1.38 14.91 -3.08
CA VAL A 81 0.06 14.86 -3.72
C VAL A 81 -1.09 15.22 -2.78
N LEU A 82 -0.85 15.30 -1.47
CA LEU A 82 -1.84 15.69 -0.47
C LEU A 82 -1.91 17.20 -0.30
N LYS A 83 -3.10 17.72 0.02
CA LYS A 83 -3.25 19.08 0.54
C LYS A 83 -2.67 19.18 1.95
N PRO A 84 -2.27 20.38 2.43
CA PRO A 84 -2.01 20.60 3.85
C PRO A 84 -3.23 20.19 4.68
N GLY A 85 -3.03 19.38 5.73
CA GLY A 85 -4.10 18.77 6.52
C GLY A 85 -4.84 17.61 5.84
N GLY A 86 -4.45 17.20 4.62
CA GLY A 86 -4.99 16.03 3.95
C GLY A 86 -4.60 14.73 4.65
N VAL A 87 -5.41 13.68 4.49
CA VAL A 87 -5.27 12.44 5.28
C VAL A 87 -4.53 11.38 4.47
N LEU A 88 -3.46 10.82 5.04
CA LEU A 88 -2.95 9.51 4.62
C LEU A 88 -3.63 8.42 5.45
N VAL A 89 -4.24 7.44 4.79
CA VAL A 89 -4.74 6.21 5.41
C VAL A 89 -3.92 5.04 4.91
N VAL A 90 -3.39 4.25 5.84
CA VAL A 90 -2.62 3.04 5.57
C VAL A 90 -3.38 1.85 6.12
N THR A 91 -3.60 0.81 5.32
CA THR A 91 -4.01 -0.51 5.79
C THR A 91 -2.89 -1.50 5.49
N GLU A 92 -2.50 -2.27 6.50
CA GLU A 92 -1.31 -3.11 6.42
C GLU A 92 -1.41 -4.33 7.35
N PHE A 93 -0.55 -5.33 7.15
CA PHE A 93 -0.37 -6.42 8.11
C PHE A 93 0.26 -5.91 9.41
N THR A 94 -0.08 -6.56 10.51
CA THR A 94 0.53 -6.29 11.81
C THR A 94 0.84 -7.57 12.57
N VAL A 95 1.71 -7.45 13.58
CA VAL A 95 2.02 -8.56 14.51
C VAL A 95 0.79 -8.92 15.34
N ALA A 96 0.66 -10.18 15.74
CA ALA A 96 -0.39 -10.64 16.64
C ALA A 96 -0.31 -9.95 18.02
N GLU A 97 -1.33 -10.15 18.87
CA GLU A 97 -1.37 -9.54 20.21
C GLU A 97 -0.23 -10.00 21.12
N ASP A 98 0.22 -11.23 20.95
CA ASP A 98 1.37 -11.81 21.63
C ASP A 98 2.72 -11.40 21.00
N GLY A 99 2.71 -10.55 19.97
CA GLY A 99 3.90 -10.11 19.25
C GLY A 99 4.35 -11.05 18.12
N THR A 100 3.63 -12.15 17.87
CA THR A 100 3.98 -13.09 16.79
C THR A 100 3.85 -12.45 15.41
N ASP A 101 4.91 -12.53 14.60
CA ASP A 101 4.85 -12.19 13.18
C ASP A 101 4.30 -13.37 12.35
N VAL A 102 2.97 -13.41 12.22
CA VAL A 102 2.26 -14.44 11.45
C VAL A 102 2.62 -14.39 9.97
N VAL A 103 2.94 -13.21 9.43
CA VAL A 103 3.36 -13.05 8.04
C VAL A 103 4.70 -13.73 7.82
N ALA A 104 5.68 -13.46 8.68
CA ALA A 104 6.99 -14.10 8.60
C ALA A 104 6.89 -15.63 8.75
N LYS A 105 6.08 -16.12 9.70
CA LYS A 105 5.80 -17.55 9.89
C LYS A 105 5.20 -18.17 8.62
N ASN A 106 4.19 -17.54 8.04
CA ASN A 106 3.54 -18.02 6.83
C ASN A 106 4.48 -17.98 5.62
N ARG A 107 5.30 -16.93 5.47
CA ARG A 107 6.32 -16.84 4.43
C ARG A 107 7.34 -17.97 4.54
N ALA A 108 7.82 -18.28 5.74
CA ALA A 108 8.75 -19.39 5.96
C ALA A 108 8.13 -20.74 5.59
N ARG A 109 6.88 -20.99 6.02
CA ARG A 109 6.14 -22.21 5.70
C ARG A 109 5.84 -22.34 4.20
N LYS A 110 5.50 -21.23 3.54
CA LYS A 110 5.32 -21.20 2.08
C LYS A 110 6.65 -21.47 1.37
N ALA A 111 7.75 -20.85 1.79
CA ALA A 111 9.06 -21.08 1.19
C ALA A 111 9.53 -22.54 1.40
N GLU A 112 9.21 -23.16 2.53
CA GLU A 112 9.43 -24.59 2.74
C GLU A 112 8.57 -25.43 1.79
N LYS A 113 7.26 -25.17 1.70
CA LYS A 113 6.35 -25.86 0.77
C LYS A 113 6.81 -25.68 -0.69
N ASP A 114 7.18 -24.47 -1.08
CA ASP A 114 7.67 -24.13 -2.40
C ASP A 114 9.02 -24.77 -2.67
N ARG A 115 9.95 -24.86 -1.70
CA ARG A 115 11.20 -25.61 -1.88
C ARG A 115 10.95 -27.10 -2.06
N ASN A 116 10.05 -27.68 -1.27
CA ASN A 116 9.66 -29.08 -1.39
C ASN A 116 8.96 -29.34 -2.74
N ALA A 117 8.09 -28.43 -3.19
CA ALA A 117 7.41 -28.51 -4.48
C ALA A 117 8.34 -28.17 -5.66
N ALA A 118 9.31 -27.28 -5.51
CA ALA A 118 10.30 -26.91 -6.54
C ALA A 118 11.36 -27.99 -6.71
N ALA A 119 11.63 -28.78 -5.67
CA ALA A 119 12.34 -30.06 -5.80
C ALA A 119 11.56 -31.06 -6.66
N GLU A 120 10.26 -30.84 -6.89
CA GLU A 120 9.37 -31.68 -7.72
C GLU A 120 8.94 -31.02 -9.05
N ALA A 121 8.97 -29.69 -9.20
CA ALA A 121 8.57 -28.97 -10.41
C ALA A 121 9.24 -27.60 -10.56
N ALA A 122 9.88 -27.35 -11.70
CA ALA A 122 10.61 -26.12 -11.99
C ALA A 122 9.68 -24.88 -12.12
N GLY A 123 9.89 -23.88 -11.25
CA GLY A 123 9.57 -22.47 -11.49
C GLY A 123 8.36 -21.89 -10.76
N THR A 124 8.56 -20.91 -9.85
CA THR A 124 7.51 -19.98 -9.40
C THR A 124 8.05 -18.55 -9.27
N VAL A 125 7.15 -17.56 -9.42
CA VAL A 125 7.43 -16.17 -9.84
C VAL A 125 7.41 -15.12 -8.71
N ASN A 126 7.43 -15.53 -7.44
CA ASN A 126 7.55 -14.56 -6.35
C ASN A 126 9.03 -14.23 -6.13
N ALA A 127 9.48 -13.07 -6.63
CA ALA A 127 10.85 -12.61 -6.48
C ALA A 127 11.26 -12.58 -4.98
N PRO A 128 12.22 -13.40 -4.54
CA PRO A 128 12.69 -13.38 -3.17
C PRO A 128 13.54 -12.13 -2.90
N GLY A 129 13.27 -11.42 -1.80
CA GLY A 129 14.20 -10.41 -1.25
C GLY A 129 13.66 -8.99 -1.03
N HIS A 130 12.45 -8.67 -1.49
CA HIS A 130 11.91 -7.30 -1.48
C HIS A 130 10.72 -7.13 -0.51
N LEU A 131 10.86 -7.61 0.72
CA LEU A 131 9.78 -7.56 1.70
C LEU A 131 10.27 -6.93 3.00
N HIS A 132 9.59 -5.89 3.45
CA HIS A 132 9.83 -5.32 4.77
C HIS A 132 9.29 -6.23 5.88
N GLU A 133 9.84 -6.05 7.08
CA GLU A 133 9.29 -6.59 8.31
C GLU A 133 7.86 -6.07 8.55
N THR A 134 7.04 -6.89 9.18
CA THR A 134 5.67 -6.51 9.52
C THR A 134 5.66 -5.37 10.53
N PHE A 135 4.85 -4.34 10.28
CA PHE A 135 4.75 -3.22 11.20
C PHE A 135 3.97 -3.58 12.46
N SER A 136 4.50 -3.20 13.63
CA SER A 136 3.66 -3.00 14.82
C SER A 136 2.89 -1.67 14.72
N LEU A 137 1.80 -1.54 15.48
CA LEU A 137 1.06 -0.27 15.58
C LEU A 137 1.99 0.90 15.97
N GLU A 138 2.96 0.66 16.85
CA GLU A 138 3.91 1.69 17.26
C GLU A 138 4.89 2.05 16.13
N SER A 139 5.41 1.05 15.42
CA SER A 139 6.39 1.27 14.35
C SER A 139 5.80 2.06 13.18
N ILE A 140 4.54 1.82 12.79
CA ILE A 140 3.89 2.57 11.72
C ILE A 140 3.59 4.01 12.15
N GLN A 141 3.20 4.24 13.40
CA GLN A 141 3.02 5.60 13.92
C GLN A 141 4.35 6.36 13.93
N LYS A 142 5.43 5.73 14.41
CA LYS A 142 6.78 6.31 14.36
C LYS A 142 7.22 6.64 12.93
N LEU A 143 6.90 5.77 11.96
CA LEU A 143 7.17 6.03 10.55
C LEU A 143 6.43 7.28 10.06
N LEU A 144 5.12 7.37 10.29
CA LEU A 144 4.32 8.53 9.87
C LEU A 144 4.84 9.83 10.51
N THR A 145 5.07 9.82 11.83
CA THR A 145 5.64 10.97 12.54
C THR A 145 7.01 11.37 12.01
N ARG A 146 7.89 10.40 11.70
CA ARG A 146 9.21 10.66 11.11
C ARG A 146 9.13 11.42 9.78
N PHE A 147 8.10 11.16 8.98
CA PHE A 147 7.89 11.86 7.71
C PHE A 147 7.13 13.18 7.85
N GLY A 148 6.83 13.62 9.07
CA GLY A 148 6.21 14.91 9.36
C GLY A 148 4.68 14.89 9.34
N PHE A 149 4.06 13.71 9.30
CA PHE A 149 2.62 13.63 9.51
C PHE A 149 2.27 13.99 10.97
N THR A 150 1.13 14.63 11.14
CA THR A 150 0.58 15.06 12.43
C THR A 150 -0.72 14.31 12.73
N ASP A 151 -1.25 14.43 13.96
CA ASP A 151 -2.45 13.70 14.41
C ASP A 151 -2.41 12.22 13.99
N VAL A 152 -1.33 11.55 14.40
CA VAL A 152 -1.02 10.18 13.97
C VAL A 152 -1.72 9.18 14.90
N GLY A 153 -2.39 8.19 14.31
CA GLY A 153 -3.03 7.11 15.05
C GLY A 153 -2.93 5.78 14.30
N ALA A 154 -3.03 4.68 15.05
CA ALA A 154 -3.13 3.34 14.49
C ALA A 154 -3.96 2.43 15.39
N ALA A 155 -4.69 1.49 14.78
CA ALA A 155 -5.44 0.48 15.50
C ALA A 155 -5.46 -0.85 14.75
N ARG A 156 -5.72 -1.92 15.51
CA ARG A 156 -5.91 -3.26 14.93
C ARG A 156 -7.14 -3.26 14.02
N GLY A 157 -6.98 -3.93 12.89
CA GLY A 157 -8.00 -4.15 11.89
C GLY A 157 -8.50 -5.59 11.91
N PRO A 158 -9.19 -6.03 10.85
CA PRO A 158 -9.65 -7.40 10.73
C PRO A 158 -8.49 -8.38 10.57
N ILE A 159 -8.77 -9.65 10.85
CA ILE A 159 -7.92 -10.77 10.50
C ILE A 159 -8.15 -11.13 9.01
N LEU A 160 -7.07 -11.31 8.24
CA LEU A 160 -7.08 -11.44 6.79
C LEU A 160 -6.61 -12.84 6.33
N PRO A 161 -7.35 -13.55 5.47
CA PRO A 161 -6.98 -14.88 4.97
C PRO A 161 -6.06 -14.80 3.73
N VAL A 162 -4.89 -14.15 3.86
CA VAL A 162 -4.09 -13.70 2.70
C VAL A 162 -3.35 -14.83 1.98
N PHE A 163 -2.92 -15.87 2.69
CA PHE A 163 -2.09 -16.94 2.13
C PHE A 163 -2.88 -18.20 1.74
N GLY A 164 -4.21 -18.10 1.65
CA GLY A 164 -5.10 -19.23 1.35
C GLY A 164 -5.62 -19.94 2.61
N PRO A 165 -6.57 -20.89 2.44
CA PRO A 165 -7.34 -21.47 3.55
C PRO A 165 -6.52 -22.34 4.49
N ASP A 166 -5.40 -22.88 4.03
CA ASP A 166 -4.56 -23.77 4.84
C ASP A 166 -3.60 -23.02 5.76
N MET A 167 -3.43 -21.71 5.57
CA MET A 167 -2.45 -20.87 6.25
C MET A 167 -3.05 -20.09 7.41
N ASP A 168 -2.21 -19.78 8.40
CA ASP A 168 -2.66 -19.01 9.56
C ASP A 168 -3.15 -17.63 9.08
N PRO A 169 -4.31 -17.17 9.53
CA PRO A 169 -4.83 -15.90 9.05
C PRO A 169 -4.04 -14.75 9.70
N VAL A 170 -3.82 -13.67 8.94
CA VAL A 170 -2.88 -12.60 9.27
C VAL A 170 -3.60 -11.44 9.95
N PRO A 171 -3.16 -10.96 11.12
CA PRO A 171 -3.70 -9.74 11.71
C PRO A 171 -3.46 -8.53 10.81
N GLY A 172 -4.51 -7.75 10.54
CA GLY A 172 -4.41 -6.45 9.88
C GLY A 172 -4.39 -5.29 10.86
N MET A 173 -4.03 -4.12 10.37
CA MET A 173 -4.15 -2.84 11.05
C MET A 173 -4.60 -1.75 10.06
N TYR A 174 -5.03 -0.63 10.62
CA TYR A 174 -5.09 0.65 9.92
C TYR A 174 -4.29 1.69 10.71
N ALA A 175 -3.67 2.61 9.98
CA ALA A 175 -2.97 3.77 10.52
C ALA A 175 -3.35 5.00 9.71
N TYR A 176 -3.26 6.17 10.32
CA TYR A 176 -3.51 7.44 9.66
C TYR A 176 -2.58 8.54 10.17
N GLY A 177 -2.46 9.59 9.37
CA GLY A 177 -1.82 10.85 9.74
C GLY A 177 -2.21 11.97 8.79
N LEU A 178 -2.17 13.21 9.28
CA LEU A 178 -2.45 14.42 8.53
C LEU A 178 -1.16 14.99 7.94
N ALA A 179 -1.19 15.31 6.65
CA ALA A 179 -0.09 15.95 5.94
C ALA A 179 0.21 17.35 6.53
N PRO A 180 1.50 17.75 6.60
CA PRO A 180 1.91 19.04 7.15
C PRO A 180 1.45 20.24 6.32
#